data_AF-A0A8J3G1F3-F1
#
_entry.id   AF-A0A8J3G1F3-F1
#
_cell.length_a   1.000
_cell.length_b   1.000
_cell.length_c   1.000
_cell.angle_alpha   90.00
_cell.angle_beta   90.00
_cell.angle_gamma   90.00
#
_symmetry.space_group_name_H-M   'P 1'
#
loop_
_entity.id
_entity.type
_entity.pdbx_description
1 polymer ?
#
loop_
_entity_poly.entity_id
_entity_poly.type
_entity_poly.pdbx_seq_one_letter_code
_entity_poly.pdbx_strand_id
1 'polypeptide(L)'
;MTGKLTTLSLPALLTLHVKIMEELRERAVIRSANNPTGDLAEFLFCKAFNWVQAPNSMKSYDATDTKGYRYQIKGRRVHRRNASRQLSAIRDFDGEGFDWLTVVLFDDDYNILRAALVPRNVVAVRGVHVKHTNSLKFMMTDSVWANPGVQDVTINLKKALA
;
A
#
# COMPACT_ATOMS: atom_id res chain seq x y z
N MET A 1 -22.15 -1.15 -12.37
CA MET A 1 -22.03 -1.03 -13.84
C MET A 1 -21.35 -2.28 -14.43
N THR A 2 -21.94 -3.47 -14.35
CA THR A 2 -21.32 -4.72 -14.83
C THR A 2 -21.70 -5.12 -16.26
N GLY A 3 -22.68 -4.43 -16.88
CA GLY A 3 -23.23 -4.78 -18.19
C GLY A 3 -22.47 -4.30 -19.43
N LYS A 4 -21.19 -3.94 -19.36
CA LYS A 4 -20.46 -3.37 -20.52
C LYS A 4 -19.07 -3.95 -20.80
N LEU A 5 -18.52 -4.81 -19.94
CA LEU A 5 -17.17 -5.35 -20.16
C LEU A 5 -17.15 -6.62 -21.02
N THR A 6 -18.16 -7.48 -20.89
CA THR A 6 -18.23 -8.77 -21.61
C THR A 6 -18.40 -8.62 -23.12
N THR A 7 -18.79 -7.44 -23.59
CA THR A 7 -19.00 -7.14 -25.02
C THR A 7 -17.81 -6.42 -25.65
N LEU A 8 -16.80 -6.00 -24.88
CA LEU A 8 -15.62 -5.33 -25.42
C LEU A 8 -14.61 -6.34 -25.97
N SER A 9 -13.98 -5.99 -27.08
CA SER A 9 -12.83 -6.75 -27.60
C SER A 9 -11.62 -6.61 -26.67
N LEU A 10 -10.67 -7.54 -26.75
CA LEU A 10 -9.43 -7.48 -25.99
C LEU A 10 -8.68 -6.14 -26.17
N PRO A 11 -8.49 -5.60 -27.40
CA PRO A 11 -7.88 -4.27 -27.57
C PRO A 11 -8.67 -3.15 -26.88
N ALA A 12 -10.01 -3.18 -26.96
CA ALA A 12 -10.84 -2.17 -26.33
C ALA A 12 -10.74 -2.20 -24.80
N LEU A 13 -10.63 -3.39 -24.19
CA LEU A 13 -10.38 -3.55 -22.76
C LEU A 13 -9.02 -2.95 -22.34
N LEU A 14 -7.97 -3.17 -23.13
CA LEU A 14 -6.65 -2.60 -22.86
C LEU A 14 -6.65 -1.07 -23.03
N THR A 15 -7.31 -0.54 -24.05
CA THR A 15 -7.49 0.91 -24.22
C THR A 15 -8.28 1.52 -23.06
N LEU A 16 -9.34 0.86 -22.59
CA LEU A 16 -10.10 1.31 -21.43
C LEU A 16 -9.23 1.29 -20.15
N HIS A 17 -8.42 0.25 -19.96
CA HIS A 17 -7.48 0.18 -18.85
C HIS A 17 -6.51 1.37 -18.86
N VAL A 18 -5.90 1.69 -20.00
CA VAL A 18 -5.01 2.85 -20.14
C VAL A 18 -5.74 4.15 -19.79
N LYS A 19 -6.95 4.37 -20.32
CA LYS A 19 -7.75 5.57 -20.02
C LYS A 19 -8.07 5.71 -18.53
N ILE A 20 -8.40 4.62 -17.84
CA ILE A 20 -8.62 4.63 -16.40
C ILE A 20 -7.34 5.01 -15.65
N MET A 21 -6.19 4.48 -16.06
CA MET A 21 -4.90 4.80 -15.44
C MET A 21 -4.51 6.27 -15.67
N GLU A 22 -4.76 6.83 -16.85
CA GLU A 22 -4.53 8.26 -17.12
C GLU A 22 -5.44 9.15 -16.26
N GLU A 23 -6.73 8.84 -16.16
CA GLU A 23 -7.67 9.58 -15.30
C GLU A 23 -7.23 9.57 -13.83
N LEU A 24 -6.77 8.42 -13.32
CA LEU A 24 -6.25 8.32 -11.95
C LEU A 24 -4.99 9.18 -11.76
N ARG A 25 -4.16 9.31 -12.78
CA ARG A 25 -2.94 10.14 -12.75
C ARG A 25 -3.27 11.62 -12.80
N GLU A 26 -4.20 12.02 -13.64
CA GLU A 26 -4.70 13.41 -13.72
C GLU A 26 -5.29 13.87 -12.38
N ARG A 27 -5.92 12.95 -11.65
CA ARG A 27 -6.42 13.17 -10.27
C ARG A 27 -5.34 13.10 -9.19
N ALA A 28 -4.06 12.94 -9.57
CA ALA A 28 -2.91 12.77 -8.69
C ALA A 28 -3.04 11.57 -7.71
N VAL A 29 -3.83 10.55 -8.05
CA VAL A 29 -3.97 9.33 -7.24
C VAL A 29 -2.83 8.36 -7.51
N ILE A 30 -2.37 8.28 -8.76
CA ILE A 30 -1.24 7.43 -9.15
C ILE A 30 -0.14 8.23 -9.81
N ARG A 31 1.09 7.73 -9.71
CA ARG A 31 2.30 8.37 -10.25
C ARG A 31 3.15 7.43 -11.12
N SER A 32 2.83 6.13 -11.12
CA SER A 32 3.44 5.11 -11.96
C SER A 32 2.47 4.58 -13.01
N ALA A 33 2.98 3.77 -13.95
CA ALA A 33 2.19 3.00 -14.91
C ALA A 33 1.94 1.55 -14.44
N ASN A 34 2.29 1.23 -13.20
CA ASN A 34 2.15 -0.12 -12.64
C ASN A 34 0.71 -0.36 -12.16
N ASN A 35 0.45 -1.55 -11.60
CA ASN A 35 -0.80 -1.79 -10.89
C ASN A 35 -1.01 -0.70 -9.79
N PRO A 36 -2.21 -0.10 -9.69
CA PRO A 36 -2.43 1.11 -8.89
C PRO A 36 -2.35 0.90 -7.38
N THR A 37 -2.26 -0.35 -6.89
CA THR A 37 -2.35 -0.67 -5.46
C THR A 37 -1.31 0.06 -4.60
N GLY A 38 -0.07 0.19 -5.08
CA GLY A 38 1.00 0.88 -4.36
C GLY A 38 0.73 2.38 -4.25
N ASP A 39 0.57 3.03 -5.41
CA ASP A 39 0.35 4.47 -5.46
C ASP A 39 -0.95 4.89 -4.77
N LEU A 40 -2.03 4.11 -4.92
CA LEU A 40 -3.28 4.36 -4.19
C LEU A 40 -3.08 4.31 -2.67
N ALA A 41 -2.27 3.37 -2.17
CA ALA A 41 -1.95 3.33 -0.75
C ALA A 41 -1.21 4.59 -0.32
N GLU A 42 -0.17 5.00 -1.06
CA GLU A 42 0.58 6.22 -0.79
C GLU A 42 -0.31 7.46 -0.79
N PHE A 43 -1.16 7.61 -1.82
CA PHE A 43 -2.14 8.69 -1.93
C PHE A 43 -3.06 8.73 -0.71
N LEU A 44 -3.65 7.60 -0.32
CA LEU A 44 -4.60 7.53 0.80
C LEU A 44 -3.95 7.90 2.13
N PHE A 45 -2.74 7.39 2.41
CA PHE A 45 -2.03 7.73 3.63
C PHE A 45 -1.62 9.22 3.65
N CYS A 46 -1.06 9.74 2.55
CA CYS A 46 -0.68 11.15 2.48
C CYS A 46 -1.89 12.07 2.62
N LYS A 47 -3.02 11.76 1.95
CA LYS A 47 -4.28 12.52 2.07
C LYS A 47 -4.86 12.42 3.48
N ALA A 48 -4.87 11.23 4.10
CA ALA A 48 -5.48 11.02 5.41
C ALA A 48 -4.74 11.72 6.57
N PHE A 49 -3.42 11.84 6.46
CA PHE A 49 -2.57 12.32 7.55
C PHE A 49 -1.81 13.61 7.23
N ASN A 50 -2.04 14.19 6.03
CA ASN A 50 -1.32 15.34 5.54
C ASN A 50 0.21 15.13 5.56
N TRP A 51 0.65 13.93 5.16
CA TRP A 51 2.07 13.61 5.03
C TRP A 51 2.65 14.17 3.74
N VAL A 52 3.95 14.45 3.77
CA VAL A 52 4.72 14.85 2.61
C VAL A 52 5.18 13.59 1.89
N GLN A 53 4.66 13.35 0.69
CA GLN A 53 5.06 12.20 -0.13
C GLN A 53 6.50 12.38 -0.62
N ALA A 54 7.30 11.32 -0.52
CA ALA A 54 8.68 11.31 -0.98
C ALA A 54 8.76 11.25 -2.52
N PRO A 55 9.87 11.72 -3.12
CA PRO A 55 10.12 11.55 -4.56
C PRO A 55 10.04 10.09 -5.01
N ASN A 56 9.77 9.88 -6.31
CA ASN A 56 9.82 8.55 -6.89
C ASN A 56 11.18 7.88 -6.64
N SER A 57 11.16 6.57 -6.38
CA SER A 57 12.37 5.77 -6.14
C SER A 57 13.20 6.20 -4.93
N MET A 58 12.61 6.96 -3.99
CA MET A 58 13.25 7.20 -2.69
C MET A 58 13.50 5.84 -2.00
N LYS A 59 14.74 5.66 -1.54
CA LYS A 59 15.14 4.46 -0.81
C LYS A 59 14.47 4.44 0.56
N SER A 60 13.83 3.32 0.88
CA SER A 60 13.43 2.90 2.23
C SER A 60 12.24 3.61 2.88
N TYR A 61 11.72 4.71 2.35
CA TYR A 61 10.46 5.33 2.81
C TYR A 61 9.72 6.03 1.67
N ASP A 62 8.41 6.20 1.83
CA ASP A 62 7.52 6.76 0.81
C ASP A 62 6.88 8.10 1.25
N ALA A 63 6.87 8.42 2.54
CA ALA A 63 6.38 9.69 3.05
C ALA A 63 7.01 10.10 4.39
N THR A 64 6.88 11.37 4.75
CA THR A 64 7.25 11.91 6.06
C THR A 64 6.16 12.78 6.68
N ASP A 65 6.17 12.94 8.00
CA ASP A 65 5.33 13.93 8.70
C ASP A 65 6.13 15.16 9.14
N THR A 66 5.43 16.13 9.75
CA THR A 66 6.03 17.37 10.24
C THR A 66 6.99 17.19 11.41
N LYS A 67 7.01 16.01 12.05
CA LYS A 67 7.95 15.65 13.12
C LYS A 67 9.19 14.94 12.58
N GLY A 68 9.23 14.65 11.27
CA GLY A 68 10.34 13.97 10.61
C GLY A 68 10.25 12.45 10.67
N TYR A 69 9.14 11.86 11.13
CA TYR A 69 8.97 10.41 11.04
C TYR A 69 8.86 9.97 9.59
N ARG A 70 9.51 8.86 9.26
CA ARG A 70 9.55 8.25 7.93
C ARG A 70 8.64 7.04 7.87
N TYR A 71 7.81 7.00 6.85
CA TYR A 71 6.79 5.99 6.65
C TYR A 71 7.09 5.19 5.37
N GLN A 72 7.26 3.88 5.50
CA GLN A 72 7.24 2.98 4.35
C GLN A 72 5.81 2.45 4.19
N ILE A 73 5.19 2.73 3.06
CA ILE A 73 3.80 2.45 2.74
C ILE A 73 3.70 1.19 1.87
N LYS A 74 2.78 0.29 2.22
CA LYS A 74 2.49 -0.92 1.45
C LYS A 74 0.99 -1.10 1.26
N GLY A 75 0.55 -1.23 0.01
CA GLY A 75 -0.80 -1.68 -0.32
C GLY A 75 -0.83 -3.17 -0.65
N ARG A 76 -1.87 -3.88 -0.20
CA ARG A 76 -2.11 -5.28 -0.59
C ARG A 76 -3.58 -5.50 -0.94
N ARG A 77 -3.84 -5.82 -2.21
CA ARG A 77 -5.14 -6.31 -2.66
C ARG A 77 -5.30 -7.79 -2.35
N VAL A 78 -6.19 -8.13 -1.43
CA VAL A 78 -6.58 -9.49 -1.06
C VAL A 78 -7.64 -9.93 -2.07
N HIS A 79 -7.22 -10.73 -3.04
CA HIS A 79 -8.06 -11.12 -4.17
C HIS A 79 -8.69 -12.49 -3.92
N ARG A 80 -9.88 -12.77 -4.45
CA ARG A 80 -10.55 -14.08 -4.31
C ARG A 80 -9.71 -15.28 -4.76
N ARG A 81 -8.78 -15.07 -5.70
CA ARG A 81 -7.84 -16.10 -6.19
C ARG A 81 -6.53 -16.18 -5.40
N ASN A 82 -6.27 -15.20 -4.52
CA ASN A 82 -5.09 -15.16 -3.66
C ASN A 82 -5.40 -14.38 -2.37
N ALA A 83 -5.81 -15.14 -1.35
CA ALA A 83 -6.12 -14.60 -0.03
C ALA A 83 -4.88 -14.21 0.79
N SER A 84 -3.66 -14.41 0.26
CA SER A 84 -2.44 -14.07 1.00
C SER A 84 -2.37 -12.57 1.29
N ARG A 85 -2.06 -12.27 2.55
CA ARG A 85 -1.77 -10.91 3.05
C ARG A 85 -0.25 -10.64 3.11
N GLN A 86 0.54 -11.39 2.36
CA GLN A 86 1.97 -11.14 2.21
C GLN A 86 2.19 -9.80 1.49
N LEU A 87 3.02 -8.95 2.06
CA LEU A 87 3.44 -7.70 1.44
C LEU A 87 4.55 -7.94 0.41
N SER A 88 4.82 -6.94 -0.43
CA SER A 88 6.06 -6.93 -1.20
C SER A 88 7.27 -6.87 -0.27
N ALA A 89 8.41 -7.33 -0.79
CA ALA A 89 9.66 -7.41 -0.04
C ALA A 89 10.05 -6.04 0.56
N ILE A 90 10.36 -6.03 1.86
CA ILE A 90 10.94 -4.86 2.54
C ILE A 90 12.46 -5.03 2.46
N ARG A 91 13.12 -4.15 1.70
CA ARG A 91 14.58 -4.20 1.50
C ARG A 91 15.27 -3.22 2.45
N ASP A 92 16.57 -3.40 2.64
CA ASP A 92 17.40 -2.47 3.42
C ASP A 92 16.86 -2.25 4.85
N PHE A 93 16.24 -3.28 5.44
CA PHE A 93 15.59 -3.15 6.73
C PHE A 93 16.57 -2.75 7.82
N ASP A 94 17.79 -3.29 7.80
CA ASP A 94 18.84 -3.01 8.79
C ASP A 94 19.41 -1.59 8.69
N GLY A 95 19.21 -0.90 7.56
CA GLY A 95 19.65 0.48 7.36
C GLY A 95 18.79 1.53 8.06
N GLU A 96 17.81 1.11 8.86
CA GLU A 96 16.90 1.97 9.64
C GLU A 96 16.25 3.08 8.80
N GLY A 97 15.87 2.75 7.56
CA GLY A 97 15.40 3.73 6.57
C GLY A 97 13.98 4.25 6.79
N PHE A 98 13.20 3.65 7.68
CA PHE A 98 11.87 4.09 8.07
C PHE A 98 11.60 3.84 9.57
N ASP A 99 10.63 4.56 10.13
CA ASP A 99 10.25 4.45 11.54
C ASP A 99 8.94 3.64 11.69
N TRP A 100 8.07 3.75 10.68
CA TRP A 100 6.77 3.06 10.61
C TRP A 100 6.58 2.34 9.29
N LEU A 101 6.13 1.09 9.35
CA LEU A 101 5.54 0.40 8.20
C LEU A 101 4.03 0.68 8.23
N THR A 102 3.51 1.28 7.18
CA THR A 102 2.08 1.54 7.04
C THR A 102 1.50 0.60 6.00
N VAL A 103 0.34 0.03 6.31
CA VAL A 103 -0.24 -1.02 5.48
C VAL A 103 -1.72 -0.76 5.29
N VAL A 104 -2.19 -0.90 4.06
CA VAL A 104 -3.61 -0.98 3.74
C VAL A 104 -3.91 -2.28 3.01
N LEU A 105 -4.93 -2.98 3.50
CA LEU A 105 -5.51 -4.16 2.87
C LEU A 105 -6.77 -3.74 2.13
N PHE A 106 -6.82 -4.09 0.85
CA PHE A 106 -7.99 -3.91 0.00
C PHE A 106 -8.65 -5.24 -0.31
N ASP A 107 -9.94 -5.25 -0.59
CA ASP A 107 -10.63 -6.41 -1.16
C ASP A 107 -10.47 -6.47 -2.69
N ASP A 108 -11.18 -7.41 -3.34
CA ASP A 108 -11.23 -7.54 -4.79
C ASP A 108 -11.57 -6.21 -5.50
N ASP A 109 -12.41 -5.34 -4.94
CA ASP A 109 -12.91 -4.15 -5.63
C ASP A 109 -12.26 -2.86 -5.12
N TYR A 110 -11.10 -2.97 -4.48
CA TYR A 110 -10.35 -1.85 -3.87
C TYR A 110 -11.06 -1.18 -2.68
N ASN A 111 -12.06 -1.82 -2.07
CA ASN A 111 -12.60 -1.34 -0.80
C ASN A 111 -11.57 -1.57 0.31
N ILE A 112 -11.43 -0.59 1.19
CA ILE A 112 -10.52 -0.68 2.34
C ILE A 112 -11.09 -1.69 3.34
N LEU A 113 -10.39 -2.81 3.50
CA LEU A 113 -10.68 -3.83 4.51
C LEU A 113 -10.16 -3.37 5.87
N ARG A 114 -8.84 -3.13 5.95
CA ARG A 114 -8.14 -2.68 7.16
C ARG A 114 -6.91 -1.86 6.81
N ALA A 115 -6.52 -0.97 7.70
CA ALA A 115 -5.26 -0.25 7.60
C ALA A 115 -4.57 -0.11 8.97
N ALA A 116 -3.24 -0.06 8.98
CA ALA A 116 -2.47 0.06 10.20
C ALA A 116 -1.19 0.90 10.03
N LEU A 117 -0.77 1.52 11.13
CA LEU A 117 0.61 1.96 11.35
C LEU A 117 1.30 0.93 12.26
N VAL A 118 2.36 0.30 11.76
CA VAL A 118 3.09 -0.75 12.46
C VAL A 118 4.48 -0.21 12.82
N PRO A 119 4.81 -0.10 14.13
CA PRO A 119 6.14 0.30 14.56
C PRO A 119 7.24 -0.60 13.98
N ARG A 120 8.41 -0.03 13.61
CA ARG A 120 9.51 -0.81 13.03
C ARG A 120 9.97 -1.99 13.90
N ASN A 121 9.95 -1.86 15.23
CA ASN A 121 10.30 -2.97 16.13
C ASN A 121 9.32 -4.16 16.00
N VAL A 122 8.02 -3.91 15.81
CA VAL A 122 7.04 -4.96 15.52
C VAL A 122 7.33 -5.60 14.16
N VAL A 123 7.74 -4.79 13.17
CA VAL A 123 8.16 -5.30 11.85
C VAL A 123 9.37 -6.22 11.98
N ALA A 124 10.37 -5.84 12.78
CA ALA A 124 11.58 -6.64 13.02
C ALA A 124 11.26 -8.00 13.65
N VAL A 125 10.40 -8.02 14.68
CA VAL A 125 10.04 -9.24 15.40
C VAL A 125 9.20 -10.19 14.56
N ARG A 126 8.29 -9.66 13.75
CA ARG A 126 7.31 -10.48 13.00
C ARG A 126 7.71 -10.75 11.54
N GLY A 127 8.69 -10.04 11.03
CA GLY A 127 9.23 -10.25 9.69
C GLY A 127 10.11 -11.49 9.62
N VAL A 128 10.14 -12.13 8.46
CA VAL A 128 11.00 -13.29 8.18
C VAL A 128 12.04 -12.87 7.16
N HIS A 129 13.32 -12.98 7.51
CA HIS A 129 14.40 -12.69 6.57
C HIS A 129 14.42 -13.72 5.44
N VAL A 130 14.60 -13.23 4.22
CA VAL A 130 14.71 -14.01 3.00
C VAL A 130 16.11 -13.83 2.44
N LYS A 131 16.98 -14.80 2.70
CA LYS A 131 18.41 -14.76 2.36
C LYS A 131 18.67 -14.48 0.88
N HIS A 132 17.92 -15.15 -0.02
CA HIS A 132 18.16 -15.07 -1.47
C HIS A 132 17.99 -13.65 -2.04
N THR A 133 17.02 -12.89 -1.53
CA THR A 133 16.70 -11.53 -2.02
C THR A 133 17.18 -10.44 -1.06
N ASN A 134 17.88 -10.82 0.02
CA ASN A 134 18.24 -9.97 1.15
C ASN A 134 17.11 -9.00 1.55
N SER A 135 15.96 -9.56 1.89
CA SER A 135 14.76 -8.78 2.21
C SER A 135 14.01 -9.37 3.39
N LEU A 136 13.14 -8.57 3.97
CA LEU A 136 12.22 -8.99 5.00
C LEU A 136 10.84 -9.26 4.37
N LYS A 137 10.36 -10.49 4.54
CA LYS A 137 9.01 -10.90 4.18
C LYS A 137 8.09 -10.64 5.37
N PHE A 138 7.00 -9.90 5.15
CA PHE A 138 6.05 -9.55 6.19
C PHE A 138 4.62 -9.98 5.83
N MET A 139 3.94 -10.63 6.77
CA MET A 139 2.56 -11.11 6.62
C MET A 139 1.63 -10.23 7.45
N MET A 140 0.72 -9.50 6.80
CA MET A 140 -0.23 -8.62 7.49
C MET A 140 -1.48 -9.39 7.97
N THR A 141 -1.30 -10.34 8.90
CA THR A 141 -2.40 -11.10 9.51
C THR A 141 -3.07 -10.32 10.65
N ASP A 142 -4.27 -10.75 11.07
CA ASP A 142 -5.02 -10.04 12.11
C ASP A 142 -4.27 -9.97 13.45
N SER A 143 -3.43 -10.96 13.75
CA SER A 143 -2.55 -10.96 14.93
C SER A 143 -1.53 -9.82 14.96
N VAL A 144 -1.25 -9.14 13.83
CA VAL A 144 -0.39 -7.94 13.82
C VAL A 144 -1.03 -6.81 14.62
N TRP A 145 -2.35 -6.63 14.54
CA TRP A 145 -3.06 -5.57 15.27
C TRP A 145 -3.08 -5.76 16.79
N ALA A 146 -2.82 -6.97 17.28
CA ALA A 146 -2.76 -7.24 18.71
C ALA A 146 -1.41 -6.83 19.34
N ASN A 147 -0.42 -6.40 18.55
CA ASN A 147 0.89 -6.02 19.10
C ASN A 147 0.85 -4.59 19.65
N PRO A 148 1.45 -4.34 20.82
CA PRO A 148 1.53 -2.99 21.38
C PRO A 148 2.12 -1.98 20.40
N GLY A 149 1.51 -0.79 20.33
CA GLY A 149 1.94 0.31 19.46
C GLY A 149 1.45 0.22 18.01
N VAL A 150 0.85 -0.90 17.58
CA VAL A 150 0.17 -0.96 16.27
C VAL A 150 -1.12 -0.16 16.34
N GLN A 151 -1.29 0.78 15.41
CA GLN A 151 -2.45 1.66 15.38
C GLN A 151 -3.36 1.25 14.22
N ASP A 152 -4.65 0.99 14.51
CA ASP A 152 -5.65 0.80 13.46
C ASP A 152 -6.09 2.16 12.91
N VAL A 153 -5.87 2.37 11.61
CA VAL A 153 -6.17 3.63 10.91
C VAL A 153 -7.16 3.42 9.77
N THR A 154 -7.95 2.33 9.84
CA THR A 154 -8.92 1.96 8.81
C THR A 154 -9.92 3.08 8.55
N ILE A 155 -10.43 3.73 9.60
CA ILE A 155 -11.41 4.81 9.49
C ILE A 155 -10.81 6.05 8.81
N ASN A 156 -9.55 6.38 9.11
CA ASN A 156 -8.85 7.51 8.50
C ASN A 156 -8.75 7.33 6.98
N LEU A 157 -8.33 6.13 6.52
CA LEU A 157 -8.21 5.87 5.09
C LEU A 157 -9.57 5.80 4.39
N LYS A 158 -10.61 5.26 5.06
CA LYS A 158 -11.98 5.28 4.50
C LYS A 158 -12.49 6.69 4.30
N LYS A 159 -12.21 7.61 5.23
CA LYS A 159 -12.54 9.04 5.08
C LYS A 159 -11.74 9.70 3.96
N ALA A 160 -10.48 9.32 3.75
CA ALA A 160 -9.65 9.86 2.69
C ALA A 160 -10.05 9.35 1.29
N LEU A 161 -10.65 8.16 1.19
CA LEU A 161 -11.15 7.62 -0.09
C LEU A 161 -12.47 8.25 -0.53
N ALA A 162 -13.29 8.72 0.42
CA ALA A 162 -14.52 9.46 0.16
C ALA A 162 -14.24 10.85 -0.45
#